data_AF-A0A9X1KU98-F1
#
_entry.id   AF-A0A9X1KU98-F1
#
_cell.length_a   1.000
_cell.length_b   1.000
_cell.length_c   1.000
_cell.angle_alpha   90.00
_cell.angle_beta   90.00
_cell.angle_gamma   90.00
#
_symmetry.space_group_name_H-M   'P 1'
#
loop_
_entity.id
_entity.type
_entity.pdbx_description
1 polymer ?
#
loop_
_entity_poly.entity_id
_entity_poly.type
_entity_poly.pdbx_seq_one_letter_code
_entity_poly.pdbx_strand_id
1 'polypeptide(L)'
;MLIIAILFCVIPFFQETKVPFLAEDQYSYEVDFYLKKKPPSPNQIYDINEKQSSNRADVLPYVKLHFTFPQFEDGDKKIQIYRAGRILNSKKIKGPMKITLDMGYSVDMKEGVEPSDYVIYILNDENIRRACIEISVKKNGELYINDTKSGMI
;
A
#
# COMPACT_ATOMS: atom_id res chain seq x y z
N MET A 1 -10.67 64.05 7.07
CA MET A 1 -10.16 62.78 7.61
C MET A 1 -10.98 61.65 7.02
N LEU A 2 -10.40 60.83 6.14
CA LEU A 2 -11.09 59.72 5.50
C LEU A 2 -10.54 58.42 6.11
N ILE A 3 -11.37 57.72 6.88
CA ILE A 3 -11.02 56.46 7.53
C ILE A 3 -11.08 55.37 6.47
N ILE A 4 -9.92 54.86 6.04
CA ILE A 4 -9.81 53.70 5.16
C ILE A 4 -10.01 52.45 6.03
N ALA A 5 -11.17 51.82 5.89
CA ALA A 5 -11.47 50.53 6.49
C ALA A 5 -10.63 49.44 5.80
N ILE A 6 -9.65 48.90 6.51
CA ILE A 6 -8.84 47.75 6.07
C ILE A 6 -9.72 46.50 6.20
N LEU A 7 -10.24 46.03 5.07
CA LEU A 7 -10.89 44.73 4.93
C LEU A 7 -9.80 43.65 5.05
N PHE A 8 -9.60 43.14 6.26
CA PHE A 8 -8.72 41.99 6.53
C PHE A 8 -9.39 40.73 5.94
N CYS A 9 -9.08 40.44 4.68
CA CYS A 9 -9.46 39.20 4.02
C CYS A 9 -8.62 38.07 4.63
N VAL A 10 -9.18 37.39 5.64
CA VAL A 10 -8.58 36.20 6.25
C VAL A 10 -8.74 35.06 5.25
N ILE A 11 -7.75 34.86 4.39
CA ILE A 11 -7.67 33.69 3.52
C ILE A 11 -7.36 32.50 4.43
N PRO A 12 -8.25 31.50 4.56
CA PRO A 12 -7.90 30.30 5.31
C PRO A 12 -6.79 29.58 4.54
N PHE A 13 -5.62 29.50 5.16
CA PHE A 13 -4.56 28.59 4.75
C PHE A 13 -5.14 27.18 4.83
N PHE A 14 -5.46 26.58 3.68
CA PHE A 14 -5.70 25.15 3.58
C PHE A 14 -4.37 24.46 3.89
N GLN A 15 -4.16 24.13 5.16
CA GLN A 15 -3.10 23.21 5.54
C GLN A 15 -3.49 21.84 4.97
N GLU A 16 -2.71 21.35 4.00
CA GLU A 16 -2.68 19.94 3.65
C GLU A 16 -2.30 19.17 4.91
N THR A 17 -3.32 18.76 5.66
CA THR A 17 -3.15 17.93 6.85
C THR A 17 -2.71 16.57 6.35
N LYS A 18 -1.40 16.29 6.48
CA LYS A 18 -0.84 14.97 6.22
C LYS A 18 -1.64 13.96 7.05
N VAL A 19 -2.20 12.95 6.38
CA VAL A 19 -2.97 11.89 7.05
C VAL A 19 -2.02 11.19 8.03
N PRO A 20 -2.38 11.07 9.32
CA PRO A 20 -1.50 10.47 10.31
C PRO A 20 -1.42 8.94 10.12
N PHE A 21 -0.31 8.36 10.57
CA PHE A 21 -0.18 6.91 10.63
C PHE A 21 -1.10 6.33 11.70
N LEU A 22 -1.71 5.19 11.39
CA LEU A 22 -2.44 4.39 12.37
C LEU A 22 -1.46 3.89 13.42
N ALA A 23 -1.87 3.92 14.69
CA ALA A 23 -0.99 3.52 15.78
C ALA A 23 -0.67 2.02 15.73
N GLU A 24 0.55 1.64 16.10
CA GLU A 24 1.05 0.25 15.99
C GLU A 24 0.29 -0.75 16.88
N ASP A 25 -0.39 -0.29 17.93
CA ASP A 25 -1.24 -1.11 18.80
C ASP A 25 -2.65 -1.34 18.22
N GLN A 26 -3.05 -0.59 17.19
CA GLN A 26 -4.34 -0.72 16.52
C GLN A 26 -4.35 -1.76 15.40
N TYR A 27 -3.20 -2.34 15.06
CA TYR A 27 -3.10 -3.40 14.07
C TYR A 27 -1.92 -4.33 14.35
N SER A 28 -1.94 -5.49 13.71
CA SER A 28 -0.78 -6.38 13.61
C SER A 28 -0.64 -6.83 12.16
N TYR A 29 0.56 -7.25 11.78
CA TYR A 29 0.80 -7.79 10.44
C TYR A 29 1.68 -9.05 10.48
N GLU A 30 1.43 -9.93 9.52
CA GLU A 30 2.21 -11.14 9.28
C GLU A 30 2.70 -11.12 7.83
N VAL A 31 3.95 -11.53 7.61
CA VAL A 31 4.54 -11.66 6.27
C VAL A 31 4.57 -13.13 5.90
N ASP A 32 3.81 -13.50 4.86
CA ASP A 32 3.75 -14.85 4.35
C ASP A 32 4.54 -14.98 3.05
N PHE A 33 5.49 -15.90 3.05
CA PHE A 33 6.27 -16.28 1.88
C PHE A 33 5.83 -17.65 1.39
N TYR A 34 5.53 -17.74 0.11
CA TYR A 34 5.27 -19.03 -0.53
C TYR A 34 5.85 -19.06 -1.93
N LEU A 35 6.16 -20.26 -2.37
CA LEU A 35 6.73 -20.51 -3.68
C LEU A 35 5.61 -20.59 -4.72
N LYS A 36 5.65 -19.71 -5.73
CA LYS A 36 4.65 -19.64 -6.80
C LYS A 36 5.33 -19.63 -8.16
N LYS A 37 4.76 -20.37 -9.11
CA LYS A 37 5.23 -20.38 -10.49
C LYS A 37 4.82 -19.09 -11.19
N LYS A 38 5.78 -18.36 -11.77
CA LYS A 38 5.47 -17.14 -12.52
C LYS A 38 4.66 -17.48 -13.79
N PRO A 39 3.52 -16.82 -14.05
CA PRO A 39 2.79 -17.01 -15.30
C PRO A 39 3.65 -16.53 -16.48
N PRO A 40 3.53 -17.15 -17.67
CA PRO A 40 4.24 -16.69 -18.85
C PRO A 40 3.81 -15.26 -19.20
N SER A 41 4.76 -14.43 -19.63
CA SER A 41 4.46 -13.05 -20.06
C SER A 41 3.56 -13.08 -21.31
N PRO A 42 2.51 -12.24 -21.37
CA PRO A 42 1.58 -12.24 -22.50
C PRO A 42 2.22 -11.83 -23.85
N ASN A 43 3.41 -11.24 -23.83
CA ASN A 43 4.13 -10.76 -25.02
C ASN A 43 5.31 -11.64 -25.45
N GLN A 44 5.28 -12.96 -25.18
CA GLN A 44 6.29 -13.87 -25.74
C GLN A 44 6.10 -14.01 -27.25
N ILE A 45 6.73 -13.12 -28.02
CA ILE A 45 7.10 -13.40 -29.39
C ILE A 45 8.17 -14.48 -29.30
N TYR A 46 7.85 -15.68 -29.76
CA TYR A 46 8.81 -16.79 -29.79
C TYR A 46 9.86 -16.48 -30.86
N ASP A 47 11.00 -15.91 -30.46
CA ASP A 47 12.15 -15.80 -31.33
C ASP A 47 12.81 -17.18 -31.46
N ILE A 48 12.70 -17.78 -32.64
CA ILE A 48 13.01 -19.20 -32.89
C ILE A 48 14.53 -19.47 -32.93
N ASN A 49 15.36 -18.44 -32.74
CA ASN A 49 16.82 -18.50 -32.91
C ASN A 49 17.63 -18.12 -31.67
N GLU A 50 17.02 -17.75 -30.55
CA GLU A 50 17.77 -17.58 -29.30
C GLU A 50 17.88 -18.90 -28.55
N LYS A 51 19.14 -19.35 -28.35
CA LYS A 51 19.51 -20.39 -27.40
C LYS A 51 18.63 -20.27 -26.16
N GLN A 52 17.91 -21.35 -25.86
CA GLN A 52 17.05 -21.54 -24.68
C GLN A 52 17.63 -20.87 -23.42
N SER A 53 17.37 -19.58 -23.25
CA SER A 53 17.56 -18.90 -21.98
C SER A 53 16.35 -19.29 -21.14
N SER A 54 16.49 -20.42 -20.46
CA SER A 54 15.71 -20.85 -19.29
C SER A 54 14.28 -20.30 -19.20
N ASN A 55 13.42 -20.65 -20.16
CA ASN A 55 11.96 -20.58 -20.01
C ASN A 55 11.45 -21.71 -19.08
N ARG A 56 12.20 -22.04 -18.03
CA ARG A 56 11.58 -22.67 -16.86
C ARG A 56 10.79 -21.55 -16.22
N ALA A 57 9.48 -21.70 -16.23
CA ALA A 57 8.64 -20.89 -15.40
C ALA A 57 9.06 -21.17 -13.95
N ASP A 58 9.98 -20.33 -13.48
CA ASP A 58 10.70 -20.54 -12.25
C ASP A 58 9.72 -20.35 -11.11
N VAL A 59 9.86 -21.25 -10.14
CA VAL A 59 9.14 -21.17 -8.89
C VAL A 59 9.85 -20.09 -8.08
N LEU A 60 9.21 -18.93 -7.98
CA LEU A 60 9.78 -17.75 -7.34
C LEU A 60 9.10 -17.48 -5.99
N PRO A 61 9.82 -16.86 -5.03
CA PRO A 61 9.21 -16.41 -3.80
C PRO A 61 8.14 -15.35 -4.07
N TYR A 62 6.97 -15.58 -3.50
CA TYR A 62 5.80 -14.73 -3.60
C TYR A 62 5.38 -14.29 -2.21
N VAL A 63 4.98 -13.02 -2.10
CA VAL A 63 4.82 -12.36 -0.82
C VAL A 63 3.37 -11.93 -0.62
N LYS A 64 2.84 -12.21 0.56
CA LYS A 64 1.58 -11.66 1.04
C LYS A 64 1.78 -11.00 2.39
N LEU A 65 1.13 -9.86 2.60
CA LEU A 65 1.04 -9.23 3.90
C LEU A 65 -0.37 -9.39 4.44
N HIS A 66 -0.46 -9.85 5.67
CA HIS A 66 -1.72 -10.09 6.35
C HIS A 66 -1.88 -9.11 7.50
N PHE A 67 -2.74 -8.11 7.32
CA PHE A 67 -3.05 -7.14 8.37
C PHE A 67 -4.27 -7.59 9.17
N THR A 68 -4.14 -7.60 10.48
CA THR A 68 -5.25 -7.86 11.41
C THR A 68 -5.54 -6.62 12.22
N PHE A 69 -6.79 -6.17 12.16
CA PHE A 69 -7.31 -5.02 12.88
C PHE A 69 -8.26 -5.53 13.96
N PRO A 70 -7.82 -5.60 15.24
CA PRO A 70 -8.64 -6.12 16.33
C PRO A 70 -9.83 -5.20 16.63
N GLN A 71 -9.68 -3.90 16.42
CA GLN A 71 -10.71 -2.90 16.66
C GLN A 71 -10.48 -1.68 15.75
N PHE A 72 -11.51 -0.86 15.61
CA PHE A 72 -11.46 0.41 14.90
C PHE A 72 -12.03 1.51 15.80
N GLU A 73 -11.63 2.75 15.54
CA GLU A 73 -12.17 3.87 16.30
C GLU A 73 -13.60 4.18 15.90
N ASP A 74 -14.33 4.82 16.83
CA ASP A 74 -15.60 5.43 16.49
C ASP A 74 -15.42 6.44 15.36
N GLY A 75 -16.27 6.31 14.34
CA GLY A 75 -16.18 7.10 13.12
C GLY A 75 -15.44 6.43 11.96
N ASP A 76 -14.71 5.33 12.19
CA ASP A 76 -14.11 4.55 11.11
C ASP A 76 -15.15 3.70 10.42
N LYS A 77 -15.29 3.87 9.10
CA LYS A 77 -16.35 3.21 8.31
C LYS A 77 -15.84 2.42 7.12
N LYS A 78 -14.65 2.73 6.63
CA LYS A 78 -14.16 2.14 5.37
C LYS A 78 -12.65 2.03 5.37
N ILE A 79 -12.16 0.96 4.75
CA ILE A 79 -10.76 0.79 4.41
C ILE A 79 -10.61 0.85 2.89
N GLN A 80 -9.61 1.58 2.42
CA GLN A 80 -9.20 1.56 1.02
C GLN A 80 -7.71 1.26 0.89
N ILE A 81 -7.39 0.32 0.01
CA ILE A 81 -6.01 -0.06 -0.29
C ILE A 81 -5.64 0.54 -1.63
N TYR A 82 -4.56 1.29 -1.64
CA TYR A 82 -3.98 1.90 -2.82
C TYR A 82 -2.65 1.23 -3.18
N ARG A 83 -2.37 1.14 -4.48
CA ARG A 83 -1.07 0.79 -5.05
C ARG A 83 -0.79 1.73 -6.21
N ALA A 84 0.34 2.43 -6.18
CA ALA A 84 0.71 3.42 -7.21
C ALA A 84 -0.44 4.39 -7.58
N GLY A 85 -1.15 4.92 -6.57
CA GLY A 85 -2.26 5.86 -6.75
C GLY A 85 -3.59 5.26 -7.22
N ARG A 86 -3.67 3.95 -7.49
CA ARG A 86 -4.91 3.26 -7.86
C ARG A 86 -5.51 2.49 -6.69
N ILE A 87 -6.83 2.51 -6.58
CA ILE A 87 -7.55 1.72 -5.58
C ILE A 87 -7.53 0.24 -6.02
N LEU A 88 -6.91 -0.62 -5.22
CA LEU A 88 -6.95 -2.07 -5.40
C LEU A 88 -8.17 -2.69 -4.73
N ASN A 89 -8.52 -2.19 -3.55
CA ASN A 89 -9.59 -2.75 -2.75
C ASN A 89 -10.25 -1.66 -1.89
N SER A 90 -11.53 -1.84 -1.62
CA SER A 90 -12.34 -0.92 -0.82
C SER A 90 -13.39 -1.73 -0.05
N LYS A 91 -13.30 -1.76 1.28
CA LYS A 91 -14.21 -2.53 2.15
C LYS A 91 -14.82 -1.64 3.23
N LYS A 92 -16.11 -1.85 3.52
CA LYS A 92 -16.76 -1.26 4.71
C LYS A 92 -16.31 -2.00 5.97
N ILE A 93 -16.06 -1.25 7.03
CA ILE A 93 -15.72 -1.76 8.36
C ILE A 93 -17.00 -2.25 9.03
N LYS A 94 -16.96 -3.44 9.63
CA LYS A 94 -18.09 -4.06 10.34
C LYS A 94 -17.71 -4.58 11.74
N GLY A 95 -16.53 -4.24 12.23
CA GLY A 95 -15.91 -4.82 13.41
C GLY A 95 -14.47 -5.28 13.12
N PRO A 96 -13.92 -6.18 13.93
CA PRO A 96 -12.58 -6.73 13.72
C PRO A 96 -12.44 -7.33 12.32
N MET A 97 -11.31 -7.12 11.66
CA MET A 97 -11.12 -7.62 10.30
C MET A 97 -9.68 -7.99 9.97
N LYS A 98 -9.53 -8.96 9.07
CA LYS A 98 -8.26 -9.30 8.44
C LYS A 98 -8.26 -8.87 6.98
N ILE A 99 -7.19 -8.22 6.55
CA ILE A 99 -6.92 -7.82 5.17
C ILE A 99 -5.69 -8.58 4.69
N THR A 100 -5.76 -9.09 3.47
CA THR A 100 -4.60 -9.66 2.80
C THR A 100 -4.22 -8.76 1.64
N LEU A 101 -2.96 -8.34 1.64
CA LEU A 101 -2.34 -7.59 0.57
C LEU A 101 -1.44 -8.54 -0.22
N ASP A 102 -1.76 -8.68 -1.50
CA ASP A 102 -0.98 -9.46 -2.43
C ASP A 102 0.14 -8.56 -3.00
N MET A 103 1.38 -8.81 -2.56
CA MET A 103 2.52 -7.96 -2.88
C MET A 103 3.21 -8.35 -4.19
N GLY A 104 2.99 -9.58 -4.67
CA GLY A 104 3.63 -10.12 -5.87
C GLY A 104 4.92 -10.91 -5.60
N TYR A 105 5.74 -11.07 -6.63
CA TYR A 105 7.03 -11.77 -6.55
C TYR A 105 8.11 -10.89 -5.92
N SER A 106 8.92 -11.44 -5.02
CA SER A 106 9.98 -10.65 -4.34
C SER A 106 11.03 -10.12 -5.30
N VAL A 107 11.37 -10.91 -6.34
CA VAL A 107 12.31 -10.51 -7.40
C VAL A 107 11.77 -9.28 -8.15
N ASP A 108 10.49 -9.31 -8.55
CA ASP A 108 9.86 -8.23 -9.30
C ASP A 108 9.79 -6.92 -8.49
N MET A 109 9.57 -7.02 -7.17
CA MET A 109 9.61 -5.86 -6.28
C MET A 109 11.03 -5.27 -6.15
N LYS A 110 12.07 -6.12 -6.06
CA LYS A 110 13.47 -5.66 -5.98
C LYS A 110 13.95 -5.00 -7.27
N GLU A 111 13.53 -5.55 -8.40
CA GLU A 111 13.85 -5.04 -9.73
C GLU A 111 12.99 -3.81 -10.12
N GLY A 112 11.93 -3.51 -9.35
CA GLY A 112 11.03 -2.40 -9.62
C GLY A 112 10.12 -2.62 -10.83
N VAL A 113 9.95 -3.88 -11.24
CA VAL A 113 9.03 -4.28 -12.33
C VAL A 113 7.58 -4.07 -11.89
N GLU A 114 7.31 -4.28 -10.61
CA GLU A 114 6.00 -4.17 -10.00
C GLU A 114 6.01 -3.09 -8.90
N PRO A 115 4.97 -2.24 -8.76
CA PRO A 115 4.94 -1.25 -7.70
C PRO A 115 4.99 -1.92 -6.32
N SER A 116 5.96 -1.53 -5.50
CA SER A 116 6.19 -2.04 -4.15
C SER A 116 5.56 -1.19 -3.05
N ASP A 117 4.96 -0.05 -3.42
CA ASP A 117 4.39 0.92 -2.49
C ASP A 117 2.87 0.80 -2.42
N TYR A 118 2.40 0.62 -1.20
CA TYR A 118 0.99 0.47 -0.88
C TYR A 118 0.61 1.38 0.26
N VAL A 119 -0.64 1.85 0.25
CA VAL A 119 -1.20 2.64 1.35
C VAL A 119 -2.58 2.09 1.71
N ILE A 120 -2.76 1.74 2.97
CA ILE A 120 -4.06 1.36 3.52
C ILE A 120 -4.62 2.58 4.24
N TYR A 121 -5.66 3.21 3.70
CA TYR A 121 -6.36 4.30 4.37
C TYR A 121 -7.54 3.79 5.18
N ILE A 122 -7.73 4.35 6.36
CA ILE A 122 -8.94 4.28 7.16
C ILE A 122 -9.74 5.57 6.95
N LEU A 123 -11.01 5.43 6.58
CA LEU A 123 -11.88 6.55 6.22
C LEU A 123 -13.17 6.56 7.03
N ASN A 124 -13.72 7.74 7.23
CA ASN A 124 -15.06 7.93 7.77
C ASN A 124 -16.16 7.74 6.70
N ASP A 125 -17.41 8.01 7.08
CA ASP A 125 -18.59 7.99 6.21
C ASP A 125 -18.54 9.02 5.07
N GLU A 126 -17.90 10.16 5.30
CA GLU A 126 -17.68 11.21 4.30
C GLU A 126 -16.51 10.90 3.33
N ASN A 127 -15.86 9.73 3.46
CA ASN A 127 -14.63 9.35 2.74
C ASN A 127 -13.44 10.30 3.02
N ILE A 128 -13.41 10.93 4.19
CA ILE A 128 -12.24 11.65 4.69
C ILE A 128 -11.27 10.62 5.27
N ARG A 129 -9.99 10.72 4.86
CA ARG A 129 -8.91 9.87 5.34
C ARG A 129 -8.54 10.28 6.77
N ARG A 130 -8.78 9.38 7.73
CA ARG A 130 -8.51 9.61 9.15
C ARG A 130 -7.13 9.12 9.58
N ALA A 131 -6.72 7.96 9.06
CA ALA A 131 -5.44 7.36 9.33
C ALA A 131 -4.94 6.56 8.11
N CYS A 132 -3.65 6.26 8.07
CA CYS A 132 -3.08 5.37 7.07
C CYS A 132 -2.05 4.39 7.62
N ILE A 133 -1.82 3.31 6.88
CA ILE A 133 -0.64 2.47 6.99
C ILE A 133 0.10 2.55 5.67
N GLU A 134 1.35 2.98 5.68
CA GLU A 134 2.21 3.02 4.51
C GLU A 134 3.12 1.80 4.50
N ILE A 135 3.17 1.11 3.36
CA ILE A 135 3.97 -0.08 3.14
C ILE A 135 4.85 0.18 1.94
N SER A 136 6.17 -0.02 2.09
CA SER A 136 7.10 0.07 0.97
C SER A 136 8.14 -1.02 1.03
N VAL A 137 8.58 -1.47 -0.15
CA VAL A 137 9.73 -2.37 -0.30
C VAL A 137 10.78 -1.65 -1.12
N LYS A 138 11.97 -1.49 -0.54
CA LYS A 138 13.13 -0.91 -1.23
C LYS A 138 13.75 -1.92 -2.19
N LYS A 139 14.53 -1.45 -3.15
CA LYS A 139 15.23 -2.30 -4.15
C LYS A 139 16.14 -3.37 -3.53
N ASN A 140 16.66 -3.13 -2.32
CA ASN A 140 17.46 -4.09 -1.57
C ASN A 140 16.63 -5.14 -0.81
N GLY A 141 15.29 -5.10 -0.91
CA GLY A 141 14.37 -6.01 -0.24
C GLY A 141 13.93 -5.56 1.16
N GLU A 142 14.38 -4.41 1.66
CA GLU A 142 13.94 -3.93 2.97
C GLU A 142 12.45 -3.55 2.95
N LEU A 143 11.67 -4.17 3.85
CA LEU A 143 10.26 -3.87 4.08
C LEU A 143 10.13 -2.78 5.14
N TYR A 144 9.34 -1.75 4.84
CA TYR A 144 8.99 -0.68 5.75
C TYR A 144 7.47 -0.64 5.96
N ILE A 145 7.06 -0.43 7.21
CA ILE A 145 5.69 -0.16 7.63
C ILE A 145 5.72 1.15 8.41
N ASN A 146 4.96 2.17 7.99
CA ASN A 146 4.91 3.49 8.62
C ASN A 146 6.32 4.08 8.88
N ASP A 147 7.18 4.09 7.86
CA ASP A 147 8.59 4.52 7.92
C ASP A 147 9.52 3.67 8.81
N THR A 148 9.01 2.65 9.52
CA THR A 148 9.80 1.75 10.36
C THR A 148 10.22 0.50 9.58
N LYS A 149 11.52 0.20 9.58
CA LYS A 149 12.05 -1.05 9.00
C LYS A 149 11.50 -2.24 9.77
N SER A 150 10.73 -3.06 9.06
CA SER A 150 9.96 -4.18 9.61
C SER A 150 10.55 -5.54 9.27
N GLY A 151 11.34 -5.63 8.19
CA GLY A 151 11.98 -6.89 7.80
C GLY A 151 12.67 -6.85 6.45
N MET A 152 12.85 -8.05 5.88
CA MET A 152 13.45 -8.28 4.56
C MET A 152 12.53 -9.20 3.74
N ILE A 153 12.39 -8.88 2.47
CA ILE A 153 11.68 -9.63 1.43
C ILE A 153 12.66 -10.05 0.34
#